data_AF-A0A917WA59-F1
#
_entry.id   AF-A0A917WA59-F1
#
_cell.length_a   1.000
_cell.length_b   1.000
_cell.length_c   1.000
_cell.angle_alpha   90.00
_cell.angle_beta   90.00
_cell.angle_gamma   90.00
#
_symmetry.space_group_name_H-M   'P 1'
#
loop_
_entity.id
_entity.type
_entity.pdbx_description
1 polymer ?
#
loop_
_entity_poly.entity_id
_entity_poly.type
_entity_poly.pdbx_seq_one_letter_code
_entity_poly.pdbx_strand_id
1 'polypeptide(L)'
;MTRGRPRKPTAPLAADYRAGNSIRAVAAKHHVSRALVRRALTEEDVERRPADQLDPEHDVAIIQLRDNLGLAWTEISAISGIPTSTLQRRYAKATQTPTLPSRPRKDELTTLATGYEAGKTVSELAAECDVHPRTIRRQLRRQGVESTRLRPRQQLPVSDDELHDRHEAGETYRELAAEYGVSATLIWRRVNFRDPLITDA
;
A
#
# COMPACT_ATOMS: atom_id res chain seq x y z
N MET A 1 -3.54 -0.98 55.95
CA MET A 1 -3.99 -2.32 55.51
C MET A 1 -4.67 -2.20 54.15
N THR A 2 -3.93 -2.37 53.07
CA THR A 2 -4.47 -2.29 51.70
C THR A 2 -5.30 -3.55 51.45
N ARG A 3 -6.63 -3.45 51.47
CA ARG A 3 -7.52 -4.58 51.15
C ARG A 3 -7.32 -4.92 49.67
N GLY A 4 -6.54 -5.96 49.40
CA GLY A 4 -6.38 -6.51 48.06
C GLY A 4 -7.74 -6.94 47.53
N ARG A 5 -8.17 -6.34 46.41
CA ARG A 5 -9.40 -6.71 45.71
C ARG A 5 -9.37 -8.22 45.44
N PRO A 6 -10.43 -8.99 45.78
CA PRO A 6 -10.44 -10.44 45.59
C PRO A 6 -10.19 -10.77 44.12
N ARG A 7 -9.20 -11.63 43.85
CA ARG A 7 -8.89 -12.09 42.50
C ARG A 7 -10.07 -12.96 42.01
N LYS A 8 -10.62 -12.62 40.84
CA LYS A 8 -11.63 -13.48 40.20
C LYS A 8 -11.00 -14.82 39.79
N PRO A 9 -11.73 -15.94 39.88
CA PRO A 9 -11.22 -17.25 39.47
C PRO A 9 -10.90 -17.27 37.96
N THR A 10 -9.74 -17.82 37.61
CA THR A 10 -9.15 -17.84 36.25
C THR A 10 -9.55 -19.08 35.45
N ALA A 11 -9.67 -20.23 36.12
CA ALA A 11 -10.11 -21.50 35.57
C ALA A 11 -11.40 -21.43 34.70
N PRO A 12 -12.50 -20.77 35.11
CA PRO A 12 -13.71 -20.71 34.27
C PRO A 12 -13.52 -19.88 32.99
N LEU A 13 -12.59 -18.92 32.98
CA LEU A 13 -12.27 -18.12 31.79
C LEU A 13 -11.52 -18.96 30.75
N ALA A 14 -10.57 -19.78 31.22
CA ALA A 14 -9.83 -20.70 30.38
C ALA A 14 -10.71 -21.83 29.83
N ALA A 15 -11.61 -22.38 30.65
CA ALA A 15 -12.58 -23.39 30.21
C ALA A 15 -13.50 -22.87 29.10
N ASP A 16 -14.07 -21.67 29.27
CA ASP A 16 -14.94 -21.07 28.25
C ASP A 16 -14.19 -20.75 26.95
N TYR A 17 -12.90 -20.39 27.04
CA TYR A 17 -12.05 -20.20 25.87
C TYR A 17 -11.73 -21.52 25.14
N ARG A 18 -11.43 -22.60 25.88
CA ARG A 18 -11.25 -23.96 25.32
C ARG A 18 -12.53 -24.47 24.65
N ALA A 19 -13.70 -24.09 25.16
CA ALA A 19 -15.00 -24.36 24.53
C ALA A 19 -15.25 -23.60 23.21
N GLY A 20 -14.26 -22.85 22.71
CA GLY A 20 -14.28 -22.21 21.40
C GLY A 20 -14.67 -20.73 21.41
N ASN A 21 -15.01 -20.17 22.57
CA ASN A 21 -15.38 -18.75 22.66
C ASN A 21 -14.17 -17.84 22.49
N SER A 22 -14.35 -16.74 21.74
CA SER A 22 -13.30 -15.73 21.60
C SER A 22 -13.00 -15.03 22.95
N ILE A 23 -11.78 -14.52 23.12
CA ILE A 23 -11.40 -13.71 24.30
C ILE A 23 -12.41 -12.57 24.56
N ARG A 24 -12.98 -11.99 23.51
CA ARG A 24 -14.01 -10.94 23.62
C ARG A 24 -15.33 -11.48 24.17
N ALA A 25 -15.76 -12.65 23.68
CA ALA A 25 -16.99 -13.31 24.15
C ALA A 25 -16.85 -13.77 25.61
N VAL A 26 -15.72 -14.38 25.97
CA VAL A 26 -15.42 -14.78 27.36
C VAL A 26 -15.41 -13.55 28.28
N ALA A 27 -14.76 -12.45 27.86
CA ALA A 27 -14.72 -11.21 28.64
C ALA A 27 -16.13 -10.63 28.89
N ALA A 28 -16.98 -10.65 27.86
CA ALA A 28 -18.36 -10.18 27.97
C ALA A 28 -19.20 -11.07 28.89
N LYS A 29 -19.12 -12.40 28.71
CA LYS A 29 -19.88 -13.40 29.49
C LYS A 29 -19.54 -13.36 30.98
N HIS A 30 -18.27 -13.16 31.33
CA HIS A 30 -17.81 -13.15 32.72
C HIS A 30 -17.74 -11.76 33.36
N HIS A 31 -18.14 -10.72 32.61
CA HIS A 31 -18.03 -9.32 33.01
C HIS A 31 -16.61 -8.99 33.54
N VAL A 32 -15.60 -9.34 32.73
CA VAL A 32 -14.18 -9.11 33.03
C VAL A 32 -13.49 -8.40 31.87
N SER A 33 -12.35 -7.78 32.15
CA SER A 33 -11.55 -7.17 31.10
C SER A 33 -10.89 -8.23 30.22
N ARG A 34 -10.68 -7.90 28.94
CA ARG A 34 -9.94 -8.77 28.00
C ARG A 34 -8.51 -9.05 28.48
N ALA A 35 -7.91 -8.11 29.21
CA ALA A 35 -6.59 -8.29 29.81
C ALA A 35 -6.60 -9.38 30.89
N LEU A 36 -7.67 -9.45 31.69
CA LEU A 36 -7.85 -10.49 32.70
C LEU A 36 -8.07 -11.86 32.07
N VAL A 37 -8.82 -11.95 30.97
CA VAL A 37 -8.95 -13.20 30.21
C VAL A 37 -7.60 -13.64 29.65
N ARG A 38 -6.81 -12.75 29.03
CA ARG A 38 -5.46 -13.11 28.54
C ARG A 38 -4.55 -13.61 29.64
N ARG A 39 -4.58 -12.94 30.79
CA ARG A 39 -3.83 -13.34 31.98
C ARG A 39 -4.28 -14.73 32.46
N ALA A 40 -5.58 -14.98 32.53
CA ALA A 40 -6.11 -16.28 32.91
C ALA A 40 -5.66 -17.39 31.93
N LEU A 41 -5.59 -17.11 30.63
CA LEU A 41 -5.04 -18.07 29.66
C LEU A 41 -3.57 -18.36 29.92
N THR A 42 -2.77 -17.36 30.28
CA THR A 42 -1.36 -17.56 30.65
C THR A 42 -1.19 -18.30 31.97
N GLU A 43 -2.02 -18.01 32.99
CA GLU A 43 -1.97 -18.66 34.30
C GLU A 43 -2.43 -20.12 34.26
N GLU A 44 -3.32 -20.46 33.32
CA GLU A 44 -3.87 -21.81 33.13
C GLU A 44 -3.16 -22.61 32.01
N ASP A 45 -2.01 -22.11 31.55
CA ASP A 45 -1.17 -22.68 30.48
C ASP A 45 -1.96 -23.01 29.19
N VAL A 46 -2.89 -22.12 28.83
CA VAL A 46 -3.67 -22.22 27.60
C VAL A 46 -3.01 -21.39 26.52
N GLU A 47 -2.48 -22.09 25.51
CA GLU A 47 -1.98 -21.43 24.32
C GLU A 47 -3.08 -20.57 23.67
N ARG A 48 -2.73 -19.31 23.45
CA ARG A 48 -3.61 -18.38 22.76
C ARG A 48 -3.63 -18.78 21.29
N ARG A 49 -4.83 -19.07 20.78
CA ARG A 49 -5.08 -19.25 19.35
C ARG A 49 -4.41 -18.09 18.59
N PRO A 50 -3.47 -18.37 17.69
CA PRO A 50 -2.75 -17.33 16.95
C PRO A 50 -3.76 -16.47 16.19
N ALA A 51 -3.56 -15.15 16.22
CA ALA A 51 -4.49 -14.19 15.63
C ALA A 51 -4.60 -14.33 14.09
N ASP A 52 -3.61 -14.99 13.46
CA ASP A 52 -3.43 -15.02 12.00
C ASP A 52 -3.02 -16.39 11.44
N GLN A 53 -3.00 -17.46 12.25
CA GLN A 53 -2.85 -18.81 11.72
C GLN A 53 -4.24 -19.43 11.58
N LEU A 54 -4.87 -19.07 10.48
CA LEU A 54 -6.04 -19.72 9.95
C LEU A 54 -5.56 -20.44 8.69
N ASP A 55 -5.69 -21.75 8.72
CA ASP A 55 -5.11 -22.71 7.78
C ASP A 55 -5.43 -22.34 6.30
N PRO A 56 -4.42 -22.24 5.42
CA PRO A 56 -4.59 -22.00 3.98
C PRO A 56 -5.64 -22.89 3.30
N GLU A 57 -5.85 -24.11 3.81
CA GLU A 57 -6.87 -25.04 3.29
C GLU A 57 -8.29 -24.45 3.36
N HIS A 58 -8.58 -23.63 4.38
CA HIS A 58 -9.89 -22.99 4.51
C HIS A 58 -10.09 -21.90 3.45
N ASP A 59 -9.04 -21.20 3.05
CA ASP A 59 -9.16 -20.13 2.06
C ASP A 59 -9.40 -20.71 0.65
N VAL A 60 -8.77 -21.86 0.34
CA VAL A 60 -9.05 -22.63 -0.90
C VAL A 60 -10.49 -23.13 -0.93
N ALA A 61 -10.98 -23.71 0.19
CA ALA A 61 -12.36 -24.17 0.28
C ALA A 61 -13.37 -23.01 0.13
N ILE A 62 -13.09 -21.84 0.70
CA ILE A 62 -13.95 -20.65 0.55
C ILE A 62 -14.01 -20.18 -0.90
N ILE A 63 -12.87 -20.13 -1.61
CA ILE A 63 -12.81 -19.77 -3.03
C ILE A 63 -13.62 -20.79 -3.85
N GLN A 64 -13.44 -22.08 -3.62
CA GLN A 64 -14.18 -23.12 -4.35
C GLN A 64 -15.69 -23.03 -4.13
N LEU A 65 -16.14 -22.90 -2.88
CA LEU A 65 -17.57 -22.78 -2.56
C LEU A 65 -18.18 -21.50 -3.18
N ARG A 66 -17.41 -20.42 -3.25
CA ARG A 66 -17.88 -19.13 -3.76
C ARG A 66 -17.87 -19.03 -5.28
N ASP A 67 -16.74 -19.35 -5.91
CA ASP A 67 -16.49 -19.09 -7.32
C ASP A 67 -16.90 -20.28 -8.20
N ASN A 68 -16.68 -21.50 -7.72
CA ASN A 68 -16.97 -22.70 -8.51
C ASN A 68 -18.40 -23.22 -8.27
N LEU A 69 -18.93 -23.09 -7.06
CA LEU A 69 -20.28 -23.56 -6.72
C LEU A 69 -21.33 -22.45 -6.62
N GLY A 70 -20.92 -21.17 -6.69
CA GLY A 70 -21.82 -20.02 -6.70
C GLY A 70 -22.60 -19.80 -5.40
N LEU A 71 -22.21 -20.43 -4.29
CA LEU A 71 -22.93 -20.37 -3.03
C LEU A 71 -22.94 -18.95 -2.45
N ALA A 72 -24.05 -18.58 -1.81
CA ALA A 72 -24.16 -17.34 -1.08
C ALA A 72 -23.33 -17.40 0.20
N TRP A 73 -22.85 -16.24 0.67
CA TRP A 73 -22.03 -16.15 1.89
C TRP A 73 -22.71 -16.76 3.12
N THR A 74 -24.03 -16.71 3.19
CA THR A 74 -24.83 -17.31 4.26
C THR A 74 -24.75 -18.84 4.25
N GLU A 75 -24.75 -19.45 3.07
CA GLU A 75 -24.65 -20.90 2.90
C GLU A 75 -23.23 -21.38 3.20
N ILE A 76 -22.23 -20.67 2.69
CA ILE A 76 -20.82 -20.92 3.02
C ILE A 76 -20.60 -20.79 4.53
N SER A 77 -21.26 -19.82 5.19
CA SER A 77 -21.21 -19.65 6.65
C SER A 77 -21.82 -20.83 7.40
N ALA A 78 -22.95 -21.35 6.92
CA ALA A 78 -23.59 -22.51 7.51
C ALA A 78 -22.75 -23.79 7.35
N ILE A 79 -22.10 -23.97 6.19
CA ILE A 79 -21.25 -25.13 5.89
C ILE A 79 -19.94 -25.09 6.66
N SER A 80 -19.28 -23.93 6.68
CA SER A 80 -17.94 -23.77 7.27
C SER A 80 -17.95 -23.44 8.77
N GLY A 81 -19.10 -23.02 9.32
CA GLY A 81 -19.21 -22.48 10.67
C GLY A 81 -18.50 -21.13 10.86
N ILE A 82 -17.99 -20.51 9.79
CA ILE A 82 -17.28 -19.24 9.83
C ILE A 82 -18.28 -18.09 9.60
N PRO A 83 -18.26 -17.00 10.39
CA PRO A 83 -19.12 -15.85 10.15
C PRO A 83 -18.93 -15.22 8.77
N THR A 84 -20.01 -14.79 8.14
CA THR A 84 -20.03 -14.17 6.79
C THR A 84 -19.01 -13.04 6.62
N SER A 85 -18.85 -12.18 7.62
CA SER A 85 -17.86 -11.08 7.61
C SER A 85 -16.41 -11.56 7.56
N THR A 86 -16.14 -12.71 8.17
CA THR A 86 -14.81 -13.34 8.14
C THR A 86 -14.56 -14.02 6.81
N LEU A 87 -15.58 -14.67 6.23
CA LEU A 87 -15.53 -15.27 4.90
C LEU A 87 -15.24 -14.22 3.82
N GLN A 88 -16.00 -13.12 3.80
CA GLN A 88 -15.81 -12.01 2.86
C GLN A 88 -14.41 -11.41 2.92
N ARG A 89 -13.90 -11.15 4.14
CA ARG A 89 -12.55 -10.62 4.34
C ARG A 89 -11.48 -11.59 3.86
N ARG A 90 -11.63 -12.89 4.13
CA ARG A 90 -10.69 -13.92 3.69
C ARG A 90 -10.69 -14.09 2.19
N TYR A 91 -11.87 -14.21 1.59
CA TYR A 91 -12.02 -14.26 0.14
C TYR A 91 -11.36 -13.04 -0.51
N ALA A 92 -11.60 -11.83 0.00
CA ALA A 92 -10.95 -10.62 -0.51
C ALA A 92 -9.42 -10.62 -0.36
N LYS A 93 -8.87 -11.24 0.69
CA LYS A 93 -7.43 -11.39 0.90
C LYS A 93 -6.83 -12.46 -0.04
N ALA A 94 -7.55 -13.56 -0.24
CA ALA A 94 -7.10 -14.70 -1.03
C ALA A 94 -7.22 -14.47 -2.54
N THR A 95 -8.19 -13.67 -2.99
CA THR A 95 -8.35 -13.26 -4.40
C THR A 95 -7.61 -11.97 -4.73
N GLN A 96 -7.00 -11.30 -3.75
CA GLN A 96 -6.15 -10.15 -4.00
C GLN A 96 -4.90 -10.57 -4.76
N THR A 97 -4.64 -9.92 -5.90
CA THR A 97 -3.36 -10.02 -6.59
C THR A 97 -2.24 -9.56 -5.64
N PRO A 98 -1.08 -10.25 -5.58
CA PRO A 98 0.04 -9.83 -4.75
C PRO A 98 0.36 -8.37 -5.01
N THR A 99 0.17 -7.53 -3.99
CA THR A 99 0.51 -6.12 -4.09
C THR A 99 2.02 -5.98 -3.89
N LEU A 100 2.67 -5.22 -4.77
CA LEU A 100 4.08 -4.89 -4.62
C LEU A 100 4.32 -4.33 -3.21
N PRO A 101 5.46 -4.67 -2.58
CA PRO A 101 5.76 -4.22 -1.24
C PRO A 101 5.66 -2.69 -1.13
N SER A 102 5.00 -2.22 -0.08
CA SER A 102 4.80 -0.79 0.16
C SER A 102 6.10 -0.06 0.53
N ARG A 103 7.18 -0.79 0.82
CA ARG A 103 8.47 -0.25 1.23
C ARG A 103 9.63 -1.17 0.76
N PRO A 104 10.71 -0.60 0.19
CA PRO A 104 11.93 -1.35 -0.07
C PRO A 104 12.54 -1.89 1.22
N ARG A 105 13.31 -2.97 1.11
CA ARG A 105 13.98 -3.59 2.25
C ARG A 105 15.01 -2.63 2.84
N LYS A 106 15.36 -2.82 4.11
CA LYS A 106 16.15 -1.85 4.89
C LYS A 106 17.55 -1.63 4.30
N ASP A 107 18.14 -2.69 3.77
CA ASP A 107 19.42 -2.78 3.04
C ASP A 107 19.39 -2.04 1.70
N GLU A 108 18.27 -2.09 0.97
CA GLU A 108 18.08 -1.35 -0.28
C GLU A 108 17.96 0.17 -0.05
N LEU A 109 17.61 0.62 1.17
CA LEU A 109 17.41 2.05 1.45
C LEU A 109 18.69 2.87 1.28
N THR A 110 19.85 2.31 1.62
CA THR A 110 21.14 3.00 1.52
C THR A 110 21.61 3.14 0.08
N THR A 111 21.31 2.16 -0.78
CA THR A 111 21.70 2.18 -2.19
C THR A 111 20.81 3.08 -3.04
N LEU A 112 19.58 3.39 -2.59
CA LEU A 112 18.66 4.27 -3.31
C LEU A 112 19.17 5.71 -3.47
N ALA A 113 19.71 6.32 -2.40
CA ALA A 113 20.24 7.69 -2.46
C ALA A 113 21.46 7.75 -3.38
N THR A 114 22.43 6.86 -3.18
CA THR A 114 23.64 6.78 -4.01
C THR A 114 23.32 6.50 -5.47
N GLY A 115 22.38 5.58 -5.74
CA GLY A 115 21.94 5.27 -7.10
C GLY A 115 21.24 6.44 -7.79
N TYR A 116 20.41 7.18 -7.04
CA TYR A 116 19.74 8.38 -7.54
C TYR A 116 20.72 9.52 -7.82
N GLU A 117 21.70 9.74 -6.94
CA GLU A 117 22.80 10.71 -7.13
C GLU A 117 23.67 10.34 -8.34
N ALA A 118 23.97 9.06 -8.53
CA ALA A 118 24.68 8.52 -9.69
C ALA A 118 23.89 8.61 -11.01
N GLY A 119 22.64 9.06 -10.96
CA GLY A 119 21.83 9.37 -12.14
C GLY A 119 20.76 8.36 -12.51
N LYS A 120 20.59 7.27 -11.74
CA LYS A 120 19.49 6.32 -11.98
C LYS A 120 18.15 7.00 -11.83
N THR A 121 17.20 6.63 -12.68
CA THR A 121 15.85 7.16 -12.61
C THR A 121 15.06 6.50 -11.47
N VAL A 122 14.03 7.18 -10.98
CA VAL A 122 13.07 6.60 -10.01
C VAL A 122 12.46 5.31 -10.54
N SER A 123 12.27 5.19 -11.87
CA SER A 123 11.69 4.00 -12.48
C SER A 123 12.66 2.82 -12.49
N GLU A 124 13.94 3.07 -12.74
CA GLU A 124 14.99 2.04 -12.68
C GLU A 124 15.18 1.54 -11.25
N LEU A 125 15.26 2.46 -10.27
CA LEU A 125 15.34 2.10 -8.85
C LEU A 125 14.12 1.34 -8.37
N ALA A 126 12.93 1.67 -8.90
CA ALA A 126 11.69 0.96 -8.59
C ALA A 126 11.69 -0.47 -9.11
N ALA A 127 12.18 -0.69 -10.33
CA ALA A 127 12.31 -2.02 -10.91
C ALA A 127 13.36 -2.86 -10.16
N GLU A 128 14.51 -2.26 -9.80
CA GLU A 128 15.59 -2.93 -9.07
C GLU A 128 15.18 -3.38 -7.66
N CYS A 129 14.35 -2.58 -6.98
CA CYS A 129 13.87 -2.89 -5.63
C CYS A 129 12.49 -3.56 -5.61
N ASP A 130 11.91 -3.91 -6.77
CA ASP A 130 10.55 -4.47 -6.92
C ASP A 130 9.48 -3.71 -6.11
N VAL A 131 9.51 -2.38 -6.18
CA VAL A 131 8.60 -1.50 -5.46
C VAL A 131 8.02 -0.46 -6.38
N HIS A 132 6.82 0.02 -6.04
CA HIS A 132 6.18 1.05 -6.85
C HIS A 132 7.02 2.36 -6.90
N PRO A 133 7.14 3.05 -8.04
CA PRO A 133 7.93 4.30 -8.17
C PRO A 133 7.55 5.40 -7.17
N ARG A 134 6.27 5.47 -6.80
CA ARG A 134 5.78 6.37 -5.74
C ARG A 134 6.45 6.12 -4.39
N THR A 135 6.75 4.86 -4.07
CA THR A 135 7.45 4.45 -2.85
C THR A 135 8.88 4.96 -2.85
N ILE A 136 9.60 4.78 -3.97
CA ILE A 136 10.95 5.31 -4.15
C ILE A 136 10.99 6.83 -3.95
N ARG A 137 10.08 7.60 -4.58
CA ARG A 137 10.01 9.06 -4.39
C ARG A 137 9.81 9.46 -2.93
N ARG A 138 8.92 8.75 -2.22
CA ARG A 138 8.66 9.02 -0.80
C ARG A 138 9.90 8.74 0.05
N GLN A 139 10.66 7.71 -0.31
CA GLN A 139 11.84 7.30 0.42
C GLN A 139 13.02 8.26 0.18
N LEU A 140 13.24 8.68 -1.07
CA LEU A 140 14.23 9.70 -1.41
C LEU A 140 13.95 11.03 -0.67
N ARG A 141 12.69 11.48 -0.64
CA ARG A 141 12.29 12.68 0.14
C ARG A 141 12.59 12.55 1.63
N ARG A 142 12.37 11.37 2.22
CA ARG A 142 12.69 11.11 3.64
C ARG A 142 14.20 11.14 3.92
N GLN A 143 15.01 10.84 2.91
CA GLN A 143 16.47 10.90 2.98
C GLN A 143 17.01 12.31 2.71
N GLY A 144 16.15 13.31 2.55
CA GLY A 144 16.56 14.69 2.24
C GLY A 144 16.97 14.91 0.79
N VAL A 145 16.81 13.89 -0.06
CA VAL A 145 17.01 14.03 -1.51
C VAL A 145 15.78 14.74 -2.07
N GLU A 146 15.86 16.06 -2.14
CA GLU A 146 14.92 16.88 -2.91
C GLU A 146 14.92 16.36 -4.36
N SER A 147 13.73 16.01 -4.87
CA SER A 147 13.54 15.55 -6.24
C SER A 147 13.62 16.75 -7.19
N THR A 148 14.79 17.41 -7.25
CA THR A 148 14.99 18.69 -7.96
C THR A 148 15.24 18.50 -9.45
N ARG A 149 15.34 17.26 -9.94
CA ARG A 149 15.23 17.02 -11.38
C ARG A 149 13.75 17.05 -11.77
N LEU A 150 13.16 18.25 -11.77
CA LEU A 150 12.32 18.62 -12.91
C LEU A 150 13.11 18.15 -14.13
N ARG A 151 12.53 17.27 -14.96
CA ARG A 151 13.21 16.81 -16.18
C ARG A 151 13.87 18.04 -16.80
N PRO A 152 15.16 17.99 -17.19
CA PRO A 152 15.73 19.07 -17.97
C PRO A 152 14.73 19.36 -19.08
N ARG A 153 14.16 20.57 -19.09
CA ARG A 153 13.25 20.96 -20.16
C ARG A 153 14.02 20.68 -21.45
N GLN A 154 13.41 19.95 -22.37
CA GLN A 154 14.04 19.68 -23.66
C GLN A 154 14.36 21.04 -24.28
N GLN A 155 15.65 21.38 -24.32
CA GLN A 155 16.11 22.65 -24.86
C GLN A 155 15.88 22.59 -26.36
N LEU A 156 15.01 23.47 -26.86
CA LEU A 156 14.93 23.73 -28.29
C LEU A 156 16.00 24.78 -28.63
N PRO A 157 16.55 24.75 -29.84
CA PRO A 157 17.51 25.75 -30.31
C PRO A 157 16.89 27.14 -30.55
N VAL A 158 15.61 27.33 -30.20
CA VAL A 158 14.84 28.57 -30.37
C VAL A 158 14.19 28.99 -29.06
N SER A 159 14.00 30.30 -28.92
CA SER A 159 13.38 30.93 -27.76
C SER A 159 11.86 30.73 -27.75
N ASP A 160 11.23 30.94 -26.59
CA ASP A 160 9.77 30.91 -26.48
C ASP A 160 9.11 32.03 -27.29
N ASP A 161 9.78 33.18 -27.39
CA ASP A 161 9.31 34.33 -28.14
C ASP A 161 9.34 34.07 -29.65
N GLU A 162 10.40 33.46 -30.16
CA GLU A 162 10.49 33.09 -31.57
C GLU A 162 9.42 32.06 -31.97
N LEU A 163 9.12 31.09 -31.10
CA LEU A 163 8.03 30.14 -31.31
C LEU A 163 6.65 30.82 -31.33
N HIS A 164 6.47 31.87 -30.52
CA HIS A 164 5.24 32.64 -30.49
C HIS A 164 5.08 33.48 -31.78
N ASP A 165 6.13 34.16 -32.22
CA ASP A 165 6.11 34.99 -33.42
C ASP A 165 5.83 34.16 -34.68
N ARG A 166 6.47 32.98 -34.80
CA ARG A 166 6.21 32.05 -35.90
C ARG A 166 4.79 31.50 -35.89
N HIS A 167 4.23 31.25 -34.70
CA HIS A 167 2.84 30.85 -34.58
C HIS A 167 1.87 31.97 -34.98
N GLU A 168 2.14 33.23 -34.58
CA GLU A 168 1.35 34.38 -35.02
C GLU A 168 1.45 34.63 -36.53
N ALA A 169 2.59 34.32 -37.14
CA ALA A 169 2.79 34.35 -38.59
C ALA A 169 2.00 33.26 -39.35
N GLY A 170 1.32 32.34 -38.64
CA GLY A 170 0.41 31.35 -39.19
C GLY A 170 0.95 29.92 -39.21
N GLU A 171 2.16 29.67 -38.69
CA GLU A 171 2.67 28.31 -38.56
C GLU A 171 1.91 27.53 -37.49
N THR A 172 1.54 26.30 -37.81
CA THR A 172 0.85 25.42 -36.87
C THR A 172 1.83 24.78 -35.89
N TYR A 173 1.35 24.44 -34.68
CA TYR A 173 2.16 23.72 -33.70
C TYR A 173 2.72 22.39 -34.24
N ARG A 174 2.07 21.80 -35.25
CA ARG A 174 2.49 20.54 -35.87
C ARG A 174 3.67 20.73 -36.82
N GLU A 175 3.70 21.84 -37.56
CA GLU A 175 4.81 22.20 -38.44
C GLU A 175 6.06 22.53 -37.62
N LEU A 176 5.91 23.40 -36.63
CA LEU A 176 6.99 23.72 -35.68
C LEU A 176 7.51 22.46 -34.95
N ALA A 177 6.61 21.57 -34.52
CA ALA A 177 7.00 20.33 -33.87
C ALA A 177 7.76 19.37 -34.79
N ALA A 178 7.36 19.28 -36.06
CA ALA A 178 8.03 18.45 -37.05
C ALA A 178 9.43 18.99 -37.39
N GLU A 179 9.58 20.32 -37.50
CA GLU A 179 10.86 20.98 -37.76
C GLU A 179 11.89 20.69 -36.65
N TYR A 180 11.48 20.80 -35.38
CA TYR A 180 12.38 20.60 -34.26
C TYR A 180 12.40 19.17 -33.69
N GLY A 181 11.68 18.23 -34.31
CA GLY A 181 11.63 16.83 -33.86
C GLY A 181 11.04 16.65 -32.46
N VAL A 182 10.08 17.50 -32.07
CA VAL A 182 9.43 17.47 -30.75
C VAL A 182 7.94 17.21 -30.87
N SER A 183 7.24 17.05 -29.74
CA SER A 183 5.78 16.94 -29.74
C SER A 183 5.10 18.30 -29.93
N ALA A 184 4.00 18.36 -30.69
CA ALA A 184 3.16 19.55 -30.80
C ALA A 184 2.68 20.08 -29.43
N THR A 185 2.46 19.19 -28.46
CA THR A 185 2.12 19.55 -27.07
C THR A 185 3.24 20.33 -26.36
N LEU A 186 4.50 20.06 -26.68
CA LEU A 186 5.64 20.81 -26.14
C LEU A 186 5.64 22.24 -26.70
N ILE A 187 5.49 22.38 -28.03
CA ILE A 187 5.40 23.69 -28.68
C ILE A 187 4.22 24.49 -28.13
N TRP A 188 3.03 23.88 -28.05
CA TRP A 188 1.84 24.51 -27.48
C TRP A 188 2.08 25.01 -26.05
N ARG A 189 2.77 24.23 -25.20
CA ARG A 189 3.12 24.65 -23.84
C ARG A 189 4.07 25.85 -23.82
N ARG A 190 5.09 25.87 -24.69
CA ARG A 190 6.07 26.98 -24.75
C ARG A 190 5.43 28.27 -25.27
N VAL A 191 4.54 28.18 -26.26
CA VAL A 191 3.82 29.34 -26.80
C VAL A 191 2.81 29.90 -25.78
N ASN A 192 2.04 29.04 -25.09
CA ASN A 192 0.95 29.50 -24.21
C ASN A 192 1.37 29.78 -22.76
N PHE A 193 2.47 29.19 -22.29
CA PHE A 193 2.98 29.39 -20.94
C PHE A 193 4.40 29.95 -21.01
N ARG A 194 4.49 31.25 -21.34
CA ARG A 194 5.74 32.03 -21.28
C ARG A 194 6.33 31.92 -19.87
N ASP A 195 7.51 31.31 -19.77
CA ASP A 195 8.26 31.24 -18.51
C ASP A 195 9.47 32.19 -18.66
N PRO A 196 9.47 33.37 -18.03
CA PRO A 196 10.44 34.45 -18.29
C PRO A 196 11.88 34.16 -17.83
N LEU A 197 12.20 32.92 -17.45
CA LEU A 197 13.49 32.50 -16.89
C LEU A 197 14.44 31.86 -17.91
N ILE A 198 14.11 31.89 -19.19
CA ILE A 198 14.99 31.43 -20.28
C ILE A 198 15.14 32.60 -21.27
N THR A 199 15.82 33.66 -20.83
CA THR A 199 16.48 34.59 -21.74
C THR A 199 17.93 34.15 -21.87
N ASP A 200 18.40 34.10 -23.10
CA ASP A 200 19.66 33.51 -23.61
C ASP A 200 20.88 33.50 -22.67
N ALA A 201 21.54 32.34 -22.62
CA ALA A 201 22.96 32.20 -22.30
C ALA A 201 23.62 31.26 -23.33
#